data_AF-A0A7T5BUK1-F1
#
_entry.id   AF-A0A7T5BUK1-F1
#
_cell.length_a   1.000
_cell.length_b   1.000
_cell.length_c   1.000
_cell.angle_alpha   90.00
_cell.angle_beta   90.00
_cell.angle_gamma   90.00
#
_symmetry.space_group_name_H-M   'P 1'
#
loop_
_entity.id
_entity.type
_entity.pdbx_description
1 polymer ?
#
loop_
_entity_poly.entity_id
_entity_poly.type
_entity_poly.pdbx_seq_one_letter_code
_entity_poly.pdbx_strand_id
1 'polypeptide(L)'
;MMTLLIIVGVIFYLLSGFFIKIILEILSGEKNTETDRIGMTIGYCERLLTIAFVMLNQYTALGLLVAAKSILRFSGDKSSEFVRKESEYVLVGTMMSLVFGIVNGLIFMFAFSS
;
A
#
# COMPACT_ATOMS: atom_id res chain seq x y z
N MET A 1 0.53 -22.86 -16.22
CA MET A 1 0.97 -21.46 -16.42
C MET A 1 0.21 -20.53 -15.49
N MET A 2 -1.13 -20.50 -15.54
CA MET A 2 -2.00 -19.72 -14.64
C MET A 2 -1.70 -19.92 -13.14
N THR A 3 -1.59 -21.16 -12.65
CA THR A 3 -1.30 -21.45 -11.23
C THR A 3 0.05 -20.91 -10.76
N LEU A 4 1.07 -20.89 -11.63
CA LEU A 4 2.38 -20.34 -11.32
C LEU A 4 2.31 -18.81 -11.14
N LEU A 5 1.58 -18.12 -12.01
CA LEU A 5 1.42 -16.66 -11.94
C LEU A 5 0.63 -16.23 -10.68
N ILE A 6 -0.37 -17.01 -10.29
CA ILE A 6 -1.11 -16.78 -9.03
C ILE A 6 -0.17 -16.90 -7.83
N ILE A 7 0.67 -17.94 -7.79
CA ILE A 7 1.64 -18.12 -6.70
C ILE A 7 2.63 -16.95 -6.65
N VAL A 8 3.14 -16.51 -7.81
CA VAL A 8 4.03 -15.35 -7.90
C VAL A 8 3.34 -14.07 -7.40
N GLY A 9 2.08 -13.83 -7.77
CA GLY A 9 1.30 -12.68 -7.30
C GLY A 9 1.08 -12.69 -5.78
N VAL A 10 0.73 -13.85 -5.20
CA VAL A 10 0.58 -14.01 -3.75
C VAL A 10 1.91 -13.76 -3.03
N ILE A 11 3.01 -14.32 -3.53
CA ILE A 11 4.36 -14.08 -2.98
C ILE A 11 4.68 -12.57 -3.05
N PHE A 12 4.46 -11.92 -4.19
CA PHE A 12 4.68 -10.48 -4.37
C PHE A 12 3.80 -9.63 -3.43
N TYR A 13 2.57 -10.06 -3.16
CA TYR A 13 1.68 -9.38 -2.22
C TYR A 13 2.22 -9.43 -0.78
N LEU A 14 2.68 -10.60 -0.35
CA LEU A 14 3.26 -10.77 0.99
C LEU A 14 4.56 -9.97 1.15
N LEU A 15 5.45 -10.06 0.15
CA LEU A 15 6.75 -9.36 0.14
C LEU A 15 6.62 -7.84 0.09
N SER A 16 5.65 -7.30 -0.63
CA SER A 16 5.50 -5.83 -0.76
C SER A 16 5.33 -5.13 0.60
N GLY A 17 4.72 -5.78 1.60
CA GLY A 17 4.59 -5.19 2.94
C GLY A 17 5.94 -5.09 3.67
N PHE A 18 6.78 -6.11 3.52
CA PHE A 18 8.13 -6.14 4.09
C PHE A 18 9.05 -5.11 3.42
N PHE A 19 8.99 -5.00 2.08
CA PHE A 19 9.76 -4.01 1.32
C PHE A 19 9.41 -2.57 1.70
N ILE A 20 8.11 -2.24 1.78
CA ILE A 20 7.65 -0.91 2.17
C ILE A 20 8.16 -0.59 3.58
N LYS A 21 8.05 -1.54 4.51
CA LYS A 21 8.55 -1.36 5.87
C LYS A 21 10.06 -1.07 5.91
N ILE A 22 10.87 -1.86 5.21
CA ILE A 22 12.33 -1.64 5.13
C ILE A 22 12.63 -0.24 4.62
N ILE A 23 11.97 0.17 3.54
CA ILE A 23 12.22 1.47 2.90
C ILE A 23 11.83 2.59 3.86
N LEU A 24 10.69 2.48 4.53
CA LEU A 24 10.25 3.46 5.52
C LEU A 24 11.22 3.55 6.70
N GLU A 25 11.70 2.42 7.23
CA GLU A 25 12.63 2.35 8.36
C GLU A 25 14.00 2.96 8.03
N ILE A 26 14.49 2.77 6.80
CA ILE A 26 15.70 3.43 6.28
C ILE A 26 15.49 4.94 6.17
N LEU A 27 14.30 5.37 5.77
CA LEU A 27 13.96 6.77 5.53
C LEU A 27 13.69 7.56 6.82
N SER A 28 13.02 6.95 7.81
CA SER A 28 12.66 7.58 9.08
C SER A 28 13.79 7.58 10.09
N GLY A 29 14.72 6.61 10.03
CA GLY A 29 15.84 6.51 10.98
C GLY A 29 15.42 6.21 12.43
N GLU A 30 14.13 6.01 12.69
CA GLU A 30 13.54 5.71 14.00
C GLU A 30 12.73 4.41 13.94
N LYS A 31 12.86 3.60 15.00
CA LYS A 31 12.15 2.34 15.17
C LYS A 31 10.89 2.55 16.02
N ASN A 32 9.78 2.98 15.41
CA ASN A 32 8.49 3.08 16.09
C ASN A 32 7.67 1.80 15.91
N THR A 33 7.75 0.84 16.85
CA THR A 33 7.22 -0.51 16.64
C THR A 33 5.70 -0.68 16.74
N GLU A 34 4.99 0.19 17.47
CA GLU A 34 3.53 0.08 17.65
C GLU A 34 2.74 0.67 16.47
N THR A 35 3.01 1.92 16.11
CA THR A 35 2.35 2.61 14.98
C THR A 35 2.56 1.86 13.66
N ASP A 36 3.73 1.23 13.52
CA ASP A 36 4.14 0.49 12.33
C ASP A 36 3.29 -0.77 12.08
N ARG A 37 2.81 -1.45 13.13
CA ARG A 37 1.90 -2.60 12.98
C ARG A 37 0.53 -2.21 12.44
N ILE A 38 -0.01 -1.08 12.91
CA ILE A 38 -1.30 -0.56 12.44
C ILE A 38 -1.17 -0.10 10.99
N GLY A 39 -0.13 0.67 10.67
CA GLY A 39 0.15 1.12 9.31
C GLY A 39 0.33 -0.03 8.33
N MET A 40 1.06 -1.08 8.72
CA MET A 40 1.28 -2.27 7.90
C MET A 40 -0.04 -3.02 7.62
N THR A 41 -0.91 -3.16 8.63
CA THR A 41 -2.23 -3.79 8.49
C THR A 41 -3.12 -2.99 7.53
N ILE A 42 -3.18 -1.67 7.69
CA ILE A 42 -3.91 -0.77 6.77
C ILE A 42 -3.38 -0.94 5.33
N GLY A 43 -2.06 -0.99 5.17
CA GLY A 43 -1.43 -1.17 3.86
C GLY A 43 -1.77 -2.51 3.19
N TYR A 44 -1.93 -3.60 3.96
CA TYR A 44 -2.38 -4.89 3.39
C TYR A 44 -3.84 -4.84 2.93
N CYS A 45 -4.72 -4.20 3.71
CA CYS A 45 -6.12 -3.99 3.33
C CYS A 45 -6.26 -3.14 2.07
N GLU A 46 -5.51 -2.04 1.98
CA GLU A 46 -5.51 -1.17 0.80
C GLU A 46 -5.06 -1.92 -0.45
N ARG A 47 -3.94 -2.66 -0.37
CA ARG A 47 -3.45 -3.46 -1.51
C ARG A 47 -4.45 -4.51 -1.96
N LEU A 48 -5.16 -5.16 -1.02
CA LEU A 48 -6.20 -6.13 -1.36
C LEU A 48 -7.36 -5.46 -2.11
N LEU A 49 -7.79 -4.28 -1.66
CA LEU A 49 -8.80 -3.48 -2.36
C LEU A 49 -8.30 -3.00 -3.73
N THR A 50 -7.04 -2.58 -3.85
CA THR A 50 -6.43 -2.19 -5.12
C THR A 50 -6.45 -3.35 -6.11
N ILE A 51 -6.02 -4.55 -5.69
CA ILE A 51 -6.05 -5.75 -6.54
C ILE A 51 -7.49 -6.03 -7.00
N ALA A 52 -8.46 -6.00 -6.08
CA ALA A 52 -9.87 -6.21 -6.42
C ALA A 52 -10.38 -5.18 -7.43
N PHE A 53 -10.12 -3.89 -7.23
CA PHE A 53 -10.56 -2.83 -8.15
C PHE A 53 -9.89 -2.92 -9.52
N VAL A 54 -8.59 -3.27 -9.59
CA VAL A 54 -7.90 -3.49 -10.86
C VAL A 54 -8.51 -4.67 -11.61
N MET A 55 -8.75 -5.80 -10.92
CA MET A 55 -9.39 -6.98 -11.54
C MET A 55 -10.80 -6.69 -12.04
N LEU A 56 -11.55 -5.82 -11.35
CA LEU A 56 -12.89 -5.39 -11.75
C LEU A 56 -12.88 -4.22 -12.76
N ASN A 57 -11.70 -3.75 -13.20
CA ASN A 57 -11.52 -2.55 -14.03
C ASN A 57 -12.17 -1.27 -13.44
N GLN A 58 -12.30 -1.18 -12.12
CA GLN A 58 -12.91 -0.05 -11.40
C GLN A 58 -11.85 0.97 -10.94
N TYR A 59 -11.20 1.63 -11.89
CA TYR A 59 -10.15 2.62 -11.60
C TYR A 59 -10.68 3.86 -10.85
N THR A 60 -11.95 4.22 -11.04
CA THR A 60 -12.60 5.29 -10.27
C THR A 60 -12.70 4.96 -8.78
N ALA A 61 -13.04 3.72 -8.44
CA ALA A 61 -13.11 3.25 -7.06
C ALA A 61 -11.72 3.24 -6.39
N LEU A 62 -10.69 2.87 -7.16
CA LEU A 62 -9.30 3.00 -6.72
C LEU A 62 -8.92 4.47 -6.43
N GLY A 63 -9.29 5.41 -7.30
CA GLY A 63 -9.07 6.84 -7.06
C GLY A 63 -9.76 7.34 -5.80
N LEU A 64 -11.00 6.89 -5.55
CA LEU A 64 -11.75 7.24 -4.33
C LEU A 64 -11.09 6.68 -3.07
N LEU A 65 -10.62 5.43 -3.10
CA LEU A 65 -9.90 4.80 -1.97
C LEU A 65 -8.69 5.64 -1.55
N VAL A 66 -7.90 6.08 -2.52
CA VAL A 66 -6.67 6.86 -2.30
C VAL A 66 -7.00 8.27 -1.80
N ALA A 67 -8.03 8.90 -2.38
CA ALA A 67 -8.51 10.20 -1.93
C ALA A 67 -9.01 10.16 -0.48
N ALA A 68 -9.81 9.15 -0.13
CA ALA A 68 -10.32 8.96 1.23
C ALA A 68 -9.19 8.79 2.25
N LYS A 69 -8.18 7.96 1.92
CA LYS A 69 -7.00 7.76 2.78
C LYS A 69 -6.20 9.05 2.98
N SER A 70 -6.06 9.86 1.93
CA SER A 70 -5.37 11.16 2.00
C SER A 70 -6.09 12.12 2.95
N ILE A 71 -7.41 12.28 2.81
CA ILE A 71 -8.23 13.19 3.63
C ILE A 71 -8.10 12.86 5.13
N LEU A 72 -8.19 11.58 5.50
CA LEU A 72 -8.09 11.12 6.89
C LEU A 72 -6.73 11.45 7.51
N ARG A 73 -5.65 11.43 6.72
CA ARG A 73 -4.30 11.78 7.18
C ARG A 73 -4.12 13.29 7.35
N PHE A 74 -4.78 14.10 6.54
CA PHE A 74 -4.66 15.56 6.58
C PHE A 74 -5.58 16.23 7.61
N SER A 75 -6.49 15.48 8.25
CA SER A 75 -7.47 16.00 9.19
C SER A 75 -6.95 16.22 10.64
N GLY A 76 -5.71 15.81 10.94
CA GLY A 76 -5.10 15.97 12.28
C GLY A 76 -4.25 17.24 12.44
N ASP A 77 -4.22 17.82 13.64
CA ASP A 77 -3.41 19.00 13.98
C ASP A 77 -1.90 18.72 13.82
N LYS A 78 -1.21 19.54 13.02
CA LYS A 78 0.20 19.38 12.64
C LYS A 78 1.12 20.34 13.38
N SER A 79 0.79 20.64 14.63
CA SER A 79 1.46 21.67 15.43
C SER A 79 2.90 21.32 15.84
N SER A 80 3.37 20.07 15.64
CA SER A 80 4.76 19.65 15.92
C SER A 80 5.53 19.22 14.67
N GLU A 81 6.82 19.57 14.62
CA GLU A 81 7.74 19.22 13.54
C GLU A 81 7.90 17.69 13.39
N PHE A 82 7.79 16.96 14.50
CA PHE A 82 7.78 15.50 14.56
C PHE A 82 6.58 14.89 13.83
N VAL A 83 5.37 15.41 14.07
CA VAL A 83 4.13 14.97 13.38
C VAL A 83 4.18 15.27 11.88
N ARG A 84 4.92 16.30 11.48
CA ARG A 84 5.11 16.65 10.06
C ARG A 84 5.98 15.64 9.33
N LYS A 85 7.09 15.21 9.94
CA LYS A 85 7.96 14.15 9.40
C LYS A 85 7.24 12.80 9.30
N GLU A 86 6.61 12.34 10.39
CA GLU A 86 5.79 11.11 10.41
C GLU A 86 4.71 11.13 9.32
N SER A 87 4.06 12.28 9.15
CA SER A 87 3.13 12.46 8.04
C SER A 87 3.84 12.18 6.71
N GLU A 88 4.91 12.89 6.35
CA GLU A 88 5.60 12.73 5.05
C GLU A 88 5.98 11.28 4.74
N TYR A 89 6.49 10.52 5.72
CA TYR A 89 6.83 9.10 5.53
C TYR A 89 5.61 8.23 5.24
N VAL A 90 4.49 8.46 5.92
CA VAL A 90 3.24 7.74 5.64
C VAL A 90 2.70 8.04 4.23
N LEU A 91 2.96 9.24 3.67
CA LEU A 91 2.63 9.53 2.27
C LEU A 91 3.45 8.66 1.32
N VAL A 92 4.77 8.60 1.55
CA VAL A 92 5.68 7.77 0.75
C VAL A 92 5.24 6.30 0.80
N GLY A 93 4.94 5.80 1.99
CA GLY A 93 4.44 4.43 2.17
C GLY A 93 3.13 4.16 1.42
N THR A 94 2.22 5.14 1.39
CA THR A 94 0.94 5.02 0.66
C THR A 94 1.15 5.01 -0.85
N MET A 95 1.97 5.92 -1.38
CA MET A 95 2.31 5.95 -2.81
C MET A 95 2.98 4.65 -3.25
N MET A 96 3.91 4.14 -2.44
CA MET A 96 4.59 2.89 -2.72
C MET A 96 3.64 1.69 -2.69
N SER A 97 2.75 1.65 -1.69
CA SER A 97 1.70 0.62 -1.56
C SER A 97 0.76 0.59 -2.77
N LEU A 98 0.38 1.75 -3.28
CA LEU A 98 -0.48 1.90 -4.45
C LEU A 98 0.20 1.33 -5.70
N VAL A 99 1.47 1.67 -5.94
CA VAL A 99 2.26 1.13 -7.06
C VAL A 99 2.33 -0.39 -6.98
N PHE A 100 2.70 -0.94 -5.81
CA PHE A 100 2.74 -2.39 -5.62
C PHE A 100 1.38 -3.04 -5.81
N GLY A 101 0.30 -2.45 -5.29
CA GLY A 101 -1.06 -2.96 -5.44
C GLY A 101 -1.50 -3.03 -6.89
N ILE A 102 -1.22 -1.99 -7.69
CA ILE A 102 -1.56 -1.96 -9.13
C ILE A 102 -0.77 -3.03 -9.89
N VAL A 103 0.54 -3.10 -9.69
CA VAL A 103 1.40 -4.12 -10.34
C VAL A 103 0.89 -5.52 -10.02
N ASN A 104 0.54 -5.77 -8.76
CA ASN A 104 0.01 -7.06 -8.34
C ASN A 104 -1.35 -7.36 -8.98
N GLY A 105 -2.25 -6.38 -9.00
CA GLY A 105 -3.55 -6.51 -9.68
C GLY A 105 -3.43 -6.85 -11.16
N LEU A 106 -2.45 -6.26 -11.86
CA LEU A 106 -2.16 -6.56 -13.27
C LEU A 106 -1.61 -7.99 -13.45
N ILE A 107 -0.74 -8.47 -12.55
CA ILE A 107 -0.23 -9.85 -12.56
C ILE A 107 -1.39 -10.84 -12.41
N PHE A 108 -2.30 -10.59 -11.46
CA PHE A 108 -3.49 -11.43 -11.28
C PHE A 108 -4.42 -11.37 -12.50
N MET A 109 -4.69 -10.18 -13.03
CA MET A 109 -5.53 -10.02 -14.22
C MET A 109 -4.96 -10.79 -15.42
N PHE A 110 -3.64 -10.70 -15.64
CA PHE A 110 -2.96 -11.45 -16.69
C PHE A 110 -3.03 -12.96 -16.45
N ALA A 111 -2.89 -13.41 -15.20
CA ALA A 111 -2.98 -14.83 -14.84
C ALA A 111 -4.36 -15.44 -15.14
N PHE A 112 -5.45 -14.72 -14.87
CA PHE A 112 -6.81 -15.17 -15.15
C PHE A 112 -7.21 -15.09 -16.63
N SER A 113 -6.54 -14.25 -17.41
CA SER A 113 -6.78 -14.12 -18.85
C SER A 113 -6.02 -15.15 -19.70
N SER A 114 -5.05 -15.85 -19.12
CA SER A 114 -4.11 -16.77 -19.81
C SER A 114 -4.40 -18.23 -19.52
#